data_AF-A0A7S4RY58-F1
#
_entry.id   AF-A0A7S4RY58-F1
#
_cell.length_a   1.000
_cell.length_b   1.000
_cell.length_c   1.000
_cell.angle_alpha   90.00
_cell.angle_beta   90.00
_cell.angle_gamma   90.00
#
_symmetry.space_group_name_H-M   'P 1'
#
loop_
_entity.id
_entity.type
_entity.pdbx_description
1 polymer ?
#
loop_
_entity_poly.entity_id
_entity_poly.type
_entity_poly.pdbx_seq_one_letter_code
_entity_poly.pdbx_strand_id
1 'polypeptide(L)'
;MLTAAKKPTAYLLCLLLVIGPLSTRSAFSDCDIATYYQSLAGNPANWNRSELQDLLETTHRNVLPYTDSSTGVDTWAALSDLDAGSSPGTVHLIYADIDFPVSPRGTSSTWNREHVWPQSRGVGGGGPDYTDVHHLRPSDANVNSARGNKHFSECGIVEDISECRTPAHLEATGTSADPSSFLPPASVRGDIARALFYMDVRYDGNDNGLDLVLTDCLDPNENNQLGYLSQLLKWHEEDPVDDAERTRNMKVCEAWQGNRNPFVDYPELASSIFGTPSPDPVGGNGYPCGLPNQGPDPDQPAYSDCDIATYYQSLVANPANWNRSELQDLLETTHRNVLPYTDSSTGVDTWAALSDLDAGSSPGTVHLIY
;
A
#
# COMPACT_ATOMS: atom_id res chain seq x y z
N MET A 1 -4.21 68.56 49.23
CA MET A 1 -4.73 67.40 48.46
C MET A 1 -4.41 67.65 47.00
N LEU A 2 -3.34 67.06 46.49
CA LEU A 2 -2.94 67.10 45.08
C LEU A 2 -2.45 65.69 44.73
N THR A 3 -3.25 65.02 43.92
CA THR A 3 -3.03 63.70 43.34
C THR A 3 -1.98 63.80 42.24
N ALA A 4 -0.94 62.97 42.29
CA ALA A 4 0.04 62.81 41.21
C ALA A 4 0.09 61.34 40.78
N ALA A 5 0.02 61.15 39.46
CA ALA A 5 -0.33 59.91 38.76
C ALA A 5 0.75 58.83 38.81
N LYS A 6 0.32 57.56 38.88
CA LYS A 6 1.15 56.38 38.60
C LYS A 6 1.41 56.27 37.11
N LYS A 7 2.69 56.18 36.71
CA LYS A 7 3.11 55.77 35.36
C LYS A 7 3.00 54.23 35.24
N PRO A 8 2.55 53.68 34.11
CA PRO A 8 2.59 52.23 33.88
C PRO A 8 3.99 51.81 33.44
N THR A 9 4.55 50.82 34.12
CA THR A 9 5.80 50.15 33.76
C THR A 9 5.48 49.10 32.69
N ALA A 10 5.93 49.30 31.46
CA ALA A 10 5.83 48.31 30.40
C ALA A 10 6.87 47.21 30.64
N TYR A 11 6.43 45.97 30.86
CA TYR A 11 7.29 44.80 30.85
C TYR A 11 7.57 44.43 29.38
N LEU A 12 8.81 44.64 28.95
CA LEU A 12 9.31 44.17 27.67
C LEU A 12 9.58 42.67 27.80
N LEU A 13 8.63 41.83 27.36
CA LEU A 13 8.80 40.39 27.27
C LEU A 13 9.75 40.11 26.10
N CYS A 14 11.02 39.84 26.41
CA CYS A 14 12.01 39.44 25.42
C CYS A 14 11.73 37.98 25.03
N LEU A 15 10.92 37.79 23.99
CA LEU A 15 10.68 36.49 23.38
C LEU A 15 11.92 36.12 22.56
N LEU A 16 12.86 35.41 23.19
CA LEU A 16 13.94 34.73 22.47
C LEU A 16 13.33 33.54 21.71
N LEU A 17 12.87 33.81 20.48
CA LEU A 17 12.63 32.79 19.47
C LEU A 17 13.99 32.20 19.08
N VAL A 18 14.38 31.13 19.76
CA VAL A 18 15.43 30.24 19.26
C VAL A 18 14.78 29.38 18.18
N ILE A 19 14.66 29.94 16.97
CA ILE A 19 14.47 29.13 15.77
C ILE A 19 15.86 28.65 15.37
N GLY A 20 16.33 27.58 16.01
CA GLY A 20 17.44 26.83 15.46
C GLY A 20 16.93 26.10 14.20
N PRO A 21 17.63 26.14 13.07
CA PRO A 21 17.33 25.19 11.99
C PRO A 21 17.51 23.79 12.58
N LEU A 22 16.48 22.94 12.51
CA LEU A 22 16.69 21.50 12.62
C LEU A 22 17.63 21.16 11.47
N SER A 23 18.91 21.00 11.78
CA SER A 23 19.88 20.43 10.88
C SER A 23 19.40 19.01 10.61
N THR A 24 18.77 18.78 9.46
CA THR A 24 18.40 17.45 8.96
C THR A 24 19.72 16.72 8.68
N ARG A 25 20.31 16.18 9.73
CA ARG A 25 21.51 15.38 9.59
C ARG A 25 21.07 14.07 8.96
N SER A 26 21.31 13.92 7.65
CA SER A 26 21.28 12.61 6.99
C SER A 26 22.22 11.70 7.78
N ALA A 27 21.65 10.71 8.47
CA ALA A 27 22.40 9.69 9.18
C ALA A 27 23.11 8.76 8.20
N PHE A 28 22.52 8.58 7.02
CA PHE A 28 23.04 7.75 5.93
C PHE A 28 23.12 8.57 4.64
N SER A 29 24.27 8.53 3.95
CA SER A 29 24.51 9.32 2.73
C SER A 29 24.15 8.59 1.44
N ASP A 30 24.12 7.26 1.48
CA ASP A 30 24.04 6.40 0.29
C ASP A 30 22.59 5.95 0.07
N CYS A 31 21.68 6.92 0.10
CA CYS A 31 20.23 6.70 0.06
C CYS A 31 19.55 7.21 -1.21
N ASP A 32 20.28 7.88 -2.11
CA ASP A 32 19.74 8.13 -3.45
C ASP A 32 19.53 6.81 -4.19
N ILE A 33 18.48 6.72 -5.00
CA ILE A 33 18.05 5.47 -5.62
C ILE A 33 19.19 4.84 -6.46
N ALA A 34 19.94 5.64 -7.22
CA ALA A 34 20.99 5.10 -8.08
C ALA A 34 22.14 4.47 -7.27
N THR A 35 22.59 5.13 -6.20
CA THR A 35 23.63 4.61 -5.32
C THR A 35 23.13 3.45 -4.45
N TYR A 36 21.91 3.56 -3.90
CA TYR A 36 21.37 2.56 -2.98
C TYR A 36 21.21 1.19 -3.64
N TYR A 37 20.74 1.15 -4.88
CA TYR A 37 20.53 -0.09 -5.63
C TYR A 37 21.74 -0.50 -6.50
N GLN A 38 22.88 0.19 -6.42
CA GLN A 38 24.02 -0.04 -7.31
C GLN A 38 24.62 -1.47 -7.26
N SER A 39 24.39 -2.20 -6.17
CA SER A 39 24.84 -3.58 -6.02
C SER A 39 23.98 -4.58 -6.80
N LEU A 40 22.75 -4.18 -7.15
CA LEU A 40 21.86 -4.99 -7.99
C LEU A 40 22.15 -4.66 -9.46
N ALA A 41 22.58 -5.67 -10.22
CA ALA A 41 22.94 -5.48 -11.62
C ALA A 41 21.71 -5.49 -12.53
N GLY A 42 21.74 -4.70 -13.60
CA GLY A 42 20.76 -4.80 -14.69
C GLY A 42 19.46 -4.04 -14.44
N ASN A 43 18.42 -4.47 -15.16
CA ASN A 43 17.09 -3.86 -15.10
C ASN A 43 16.39 -4.26 -13.79
N PRO A 44 15.84 -3.30 -13.00
CA PRO A 44 15.04 -3.59 -11.81
C PRO A 44 14.00 -4.69 -12.00
N ALA A 45 13.32 -4.72 -13.14
CA ALA A 45 12.31 -5.75 -13.45
C ALA A 45 12.86 -7.20 -13.45
N ASN A 46 14.18 -7.39 -13.52
CA ASN A 46 14.84 -8.68 -13.52
C ASN A 46 15.49 -9.03 -12.18
N TRP A 47 15.48 -8.14 -11.19
CA TRP A 47 16.00 -8.46 -9.86
C TRP A 47 15.15 -9.56 -9.25
N ASN A 48 15.80 -10.60 -8.75
CA ASN A 48 15.08 -11.72 -8.16
C ASN A 48 14.86 -11.51 -6.65
N ARG A 49 13.99 -12.33 -6.08
CA ARG A 49 13.60 -12.25 -4.66
C ARG A 49 14.81 -12.34 -3.71
N SER A 50 15.75 -13.24 -3.97
CA SER A 50 16.93 -13.44 -3.12
C SER A 50 17.85 -12.22 -3.14
N GLU A 51 18.09 -11.64 -4.32
CA GLU A 51 18.90 -10.42 -4.46
C GLU A 51 18.29 -9.23 -3.71
N LEU A 52 16.96 -9.09 -3.78
CA LEU A 52 16.23 -8.06 -3.03
C LEU A 52 16.32 -8.31 -1.53
N GLN A 53 16.11 -9.53 -1.06
CA GLN A 53 16.18 -9.86 0.36
C GLN A 53 17.58 -9.57 0.93
N ASP A 54 18.64 -10.00 0.24
CA ASP A 54 20.04 -9.72 0.63
C ASP A 54 20.30 -8.20 0.73
N LEU A 55 19.80 -7.42 -0.23
CA LEU A 55 19.91 -5.95 -0.20
C LEU A 55 19.18 -5.38 1.01
N LEU A 56 17.93 -5.78 1.25
CA LEU A 56 17.09 -5.24 2.31
C LEU A 56 17.65 -5.61 3.71
N GLU A 57 18.23 -6.79 3.86
CA GLU A 57 18.93 -7.20 5.07
C GLU A 57 20.18 -6.36 5.30
N THR A 58 21.09 -6.33 4.33
CA THR A 58 22.39 -5.68 4.48
C THR A 58 22.31 -4.17 4.65
N THR A 59 21.25 -3.54 4.13
CA THR A 59 21.06 -2.09 4.21
C THR A 59 20.21 -1.63 5.40
N HIS A 60 19.54 -2.54 6.13
CA HIS A 60 18.86 -2.20 7.39
C HIS A 60 19.90 -2.00 8.50
N ARG A 61 20.52 -0.81 8.48
CA ARG A 61 21.73 -0.47 9.26
C ARG A 61 21.44 -0.01 10.68
N ASN A 62 20.23 0.49 10.97
CA ASN A 62 19.85 0.94 12.29
C ASN A 62 18.48 0.37 12.71
N VAL A 63 18.50 -0.53 13.68
CA VAL A 63 17.31 -1.09 14.32
C VAL A 63 16.88 -0.14 15.43
N LEU A 64 15.73 0.51 15.24
CA LEU A 64 15.22 1.47 16.21
C LEU A 64 14.74 0.78 17.48
N PRO A 65 14.98 1.35 18.68
CA PRO A 65 14.26 0.93 19.88
C PRO A 65 12.76 1.14 19.70
N TYR A 66 11.95 0.22 20.25
CA TYR A 66 10.51 0.43 20.23
C TYR A 66 10.15 1.66 21.05
N THR A 67 10.56 1.73 22.31
CA THR A 67 10.43 2.95 23.13
C THR A 67 11.76 3.24 23.82
N ASP A 68 12.29 4.44 23.66
CA ASP A 68 13.51 4.90 24.34
C ASP A 68 13.30 6.28 24.95
N SER A 69 13.05 6.30 26.26
CA SER A 69 12.88 7.52 27.04
C SER A 69 14.19 8.24 27.37
N SER A 70 15.35 7.64 27.06
CA SER A 70 16.67 8.20 27.37
C SER A 70 17.21 9.09 26.26
N THR A 71 17.15 8.64 25.00
CA THR A 71 17.63 9.39 23.84
C THR A 71 16.50 10.14 23.13
N GLY A 72 15.26 9.64 23.25
CA GLY A 72 14.13 10.11 22.45
C GLY A 72 14.21 9.72 20.98
N VAL A 73 15.16 8.87 20.58
CA VAL A 73 15.29 8.32 19.23
C VAL A 73 14.75 6.89 19.26
N ASP A 74 13.45 6.77 18.96
CA ASP A 74 12.71 5.52 18.96
C ASP A 74 11.65 5.54 17.84
N THR A 75 10.88 4.46 17.72
CA THR A 75 9.79 4.38 16.73
C THR A 75 8.75 5.49 16.88
N TRP A 76 8.55 6.09 18.06
CA TRP A 76 7.62 7.21 18.19
C TRP A 76 8.16 8.47 17.53
N ALA A 77 9.45 8.76 17.73
CA ALA A 77 10.10 9.89 17.09
C ALA A 77 10.16 9.71 15.57
N ALA A 78 10.44 8.47 15.12
CA ALA A 78 10.45 8.13 13.70
C ALA A 78 9.09 8.41 13.06
N LEU A 79 8.01 7.84 13.59
CA LEU A 79 6.67 8.05 13.05
C LEU A 79 6.19 9.50 13.12
N SER A 80 6.61 10.26 14.14
CA SER A 80 6.28 11.68 14.23
C SER A 80 6.92 12.53 13.12
N ASP A 81 8.05 12.09 12.54
CA ASP A 81 8.73 12.77 11.42
C ASP A 81 8.34 12.18 10.05
N LEU A 82 8.24 10.85 9.96
CA LEU A 82 7.92 10.12 8.74
C LEU A 82 6.49 10.38 8.27
N ASP A 83 5.56 10.45 9.21
CA ASP A 83 4.13 10.60 8.96
C ASP A 83 3.64 11.94 9.55
N ALA A 84 4.46 12.99 9.46
CA ALA A 84 4.14 14.32 9.97
C ALA A 84 2.86 14.89 9.30
N GLY A 85 1.96 15.43 10.10
CA GLY A 85 0.74 16.06 9.61
C GLY A 85 0.99 17.43 8.97
N SER A 86 -0.08 18.01 8.43
CA SER A 86 -0.05 19.31 7.74
C SER A 86 0.32 20.48 8.67
N SER A 87 0.12 20.32 9.98
CA SER A 87 0.46 21.33 10.99
C SER A 87 1.67 20.91 11.84
N PRO A 88 2.57 21.85 12.20
CA PRO A 88 3.68 21.54 13.09
C PRO A 88 3.21 20.89 14.41
N GLY A 89 3.87 19.80 14.81
CA GLY A 89 3.52 19.07 16.03
C GLY A 89 2.30 18.15 15.88
N THR A 90 1.91 17.82 14.66
CA THR A 90 0.89 16.80 14.37
C THR A 90 1.48 15.62 13.60
N VAL A 91 0.81 14.48 13.70
CA VAL A 91 1.08 13.23 12.98
C VAL A 91 -0.19 12.82 12.24
N HIS A 92 -0.05 12.33 11.02
CA HIS A 92 -1.15 11.87 10.19
C HIS A 92 -1.50 10.41 10.49
N LEU A 93 -2.78 10.11 10.72
CA LEU A 93 -3.24 8.78 11.13
C LEU A 93 -3.73 7.97 9.93
N ILE A 94 -3.05 6.85 9.61
CA ILE A 94 -3.19 6.11 8.34
C ILE A 94 -4.62 5.72 7.99
N TYR A 95 -5.43 5.25 8.95
CA TYR A 95 -6.78 4.78 8.67
C TYR A 95 -7.86 5.84 8.83
N ALA A 96 -7.61 6.85 9.68
CA ALA A 96 -8.59 7.88 9.99
C ALA A 96 -8.50 9.07 9.04
N ASP A 97 -7.38 9.23 8.32
CA ASP A 97 -7.12 10.34 7.40
C ASP A 97 -7.26 11.71 8.10
N ILE A 98 -6.67 11.80 9.30
CA ILE A 98 -6.69 13.02 10.12
C ILE A 98 -5.31 13.29 10.71
N ASP A 99 -5.02 14.57 10.92
CA ASP A 99 -3.87 15.01 11.70
C ASP A 99 -4.22 15.03 13.20
N PHE A 100 -3.35 14.44 14.02
CA PHE A 100 -3.50 14.34 15.47
C PHE A 100 -2.27 14.89 16.19
N PRO A 101 -2.38 15.50 17.38
CA PRO A 101 -1.20 15.93 18.14
C PRO A 101 -0.19 14.80 18.39
N VAL A 102 1.11 15.07 18.18
CA VAL A 102 2.18 14.07 18.45
C VAL A 102 2.25 13.62 19.92
N SER A 103 1.68 14.40 20.83
CA SER A 103 1.59 14.12 22.27
C SER A 103 0.30 14.70 22.85
N PRO A 104 -0.43 13.99 23.74
CA PRO A 104 -0.13 12.64 24.27
C PRO A 104 -0.31 11.53 23.23
N ARG A 105 0.31 10.36 23.47
CA ARG A 105 0.30 9.18 22.58
C ARG A 105 0.28 7.86 23.38
N GLY A 106 -0.12 6.77 22.73
CA GLY A 106 -0.06 5.41 23.30
C GLY A 106 -1.17 5.07 24.29
N THR A 107 -2.24 5.86 24.36
CA THR A 107 -3.46 5.58 25.14
C THR A 107 -4.66 5.38 24.22
N SER A 108 -5.75 4.81 24.74
CA SER A 108 -6.99 4.55 23.99
C SER A 108 -7.73 5.81 23.48
N SER A 109 -7.29 7.01 23.86
CA SER A 109 -7.88 8.28 23.40
C SER A 109 -6.90 9.08 22.53
N THR A 110 -5.84 8.44 22.05
CA THR A 110 -4.76 9.04 21.29
C THR A 110 -4.34 8.09 20.18
N TRP A 111 -3.34 8.48 19.39
CA TRP A 111 -2.75 7.57 18.42
C TRP A 111 -1.79 6.56 19.07
N ASN A 112 -1.64 5.40 18.44
CA ASN A 112 -0.64 4.40 18.75
C ASN A 112 0.10 3.94 17.48
N ARG A 113 1.05 3.00 17.65
CA ARG A 113 1.80 2.39 16.56
C ARG A 113 1.00 1.23 16.02
N GLU A 114 0.58 1.35 14.76
CA GLU A 114 0.02 0.28 13.97
C GLU A 114 1.14 -0.55 13.38
N HIS A 115 1.08 -1.85 13.63
CA HIS A 115 1.87 -2.86 12.93
C HIS A 115 1.05 -3.33 11.72
N VAL A 116 1.30 -2.74 10.53
CA VAL A 116 0.53 -3.09 9.32
C VAL A 116 0.65 -4.59 9.03
N TRP A 117 1.80 -5.21 9.27
CA TRP A 117 1.89 -6.65 9.50
C TRP A 117 1.67 -6.96 10.99
N PRO A 118 0.56 -7.60 11.42
CA PRO A 118 0.26 -7.77 12.84
C PRO A 118 1.32 -8.60 13.58
N GLN A 119 1.63 -8.20 14.82
CA GLN A 119 2.52 -8.98 15.70
C GLN A 119 2.03 -10.43 15.91
N SER A 120 0.72 -10.63 16.05
CA SER A 120 0.16 -11.97 16.21
C SER A 120 0.23 -12.84 14.95
N ARG A 121 0.76 -12.29 13.84
CA ARG A 121 0.97 -12.96 12.55
C ARG A 121 2.46 -13.12 12.20
N GLY A 122 3.29 -13.38 13.19
CA GLY A 122 4.67 -13.83 12.97
C GLY A 122 5.73 -12.79 13.26
N VAL A 123 5.39 -11.49 13.28
CA VAL A 123 6.32 -10.44 13.72
C VAL A 123 6.64 -10.64 15.21
N GLY A 124 7.93 -10.63 15.54
CA GLY A 124 8.47 -10.89 16.86
C GLY A 124 8.11 -9.84 17.92
N GLY A 125 8.56 -10.08 19.15
CA GLY A 125 8.41 -9.15 20.29
C GLY A 125 9.49 -8.06 20.38
N GLY A 126 10.40 -8.02 19.40
CA GLY A 126 11.58 -7.15 19.36
C GLY A 126 12.49 -7.60 18.23
N GLY A 127 13.46 -6.76 17.88
CA GLY A 127 14.31 -6.99 16.71
C GLY A 127 13.93 -6.09 15.52
N PRO A 128 14.63 -6.24 14.39
CA PRO A 128 14.42 -5.40 13.20
C PRO A 128 12.99 -5.48 12.67
N ASP A 129 12.42 -6.68 12.62
CA ASP A 129 11.05 -6.96 12.19
C ASP A 129 9.99 -6.25 13.04
N TYR A 130 10.20 -6.14 14.35
CA TYR A 130 9.24 -5.49 15.25
C TYR A 130 9.24 -3.96 15.15
N THR A 131 10.39 -3.37 14.81
CA THR A 131 10.58 -1.91 14.83
C THR A 131 10.81 -1.29 13.45
N ASP A 132 10.70 -2.07 12.37
CA ASP A 132 10.85 -1.57 11.01
C ASP A 132 9.75 -0.57 10.64
N VAL A 133 10.13 0.68 10.44
CA VAL A 133 9.20 1.78 10.15
C VAL A 133 8.65 1.76 8.72
N HIS A 134 9.11 0.83 7.86
CA HIS A 134 8.43 0.57 6.58
C HIS A 134 7.03 -0.04 6.79
N HIS A 135 6.79 -0.77 7.88
CA HIS A 135 5.47 -1.33 8.20
C HIS A 135 4.82 -0.77 9.48
N LEU A 136 5.53 0.04 10.26
CA LEU A 136 4.93 0.80 11.36
C LEU A 136 4.27 2.07 10.83
N ARG A 137 3.05 2.35 11.29
CA ARG A 137 2.29 3.56 10.93
C ARG A 137 1.61 4.17 12.16
N PRO A 138 1.35 5.48 12.21
CA PRO A 138 0.49 6.08 13.22
C PRO A 138 -0.97 5.72 12.93
N SER A 139 -1.70 5.24 13.95
CA SER A 139 -3.15 5.02 13.84
C SER A 139 -3.84 5.54 15.09
N ASP A 140 -5.12 5.93 14.96
CA ASP A 140 -5.99 6.06 16.13
C ASP A 140 -6.00 4.71 16.88
N ALA A 141 -5.88 4.75 18.21
CA ALA A 141 -5.73 3.53 19.01
C ALA A 141 -6.98 2.63 18.98
N ASN A 142 -8.17 3.20 18.86
CA ASN A 142 -9.40 2.41 18.78
C ASN A 142 -9.57 1.82 17.38
N VAL A 143 -9.21 2.56 16.33
CA VAL A 143 -9.21 2.05 14.95
C VAL A 143 -8.19 0.93 14.79
N ASN A 144 -6.98 1.08 15.35
CA ASN A 144 -5.97 0.02 15.40
C ASN A 144 -6.53 -1.22 16.13
N SER A 145 -7.15 -1.03 17.29
CA SER A 145 -7.79 -2.14 18.02
C SER A 145 -8.92 -2.82 17.21
N ALA A 146 -9.66 -2.06 16.40
CA ALA A 146 -10.71 -2.59 15.54
C ALA A 146 -10.15 -3.37 14.33
N ARG A 147 -9.03 -2.89 13.76
CA ARG A 147 -8.26 -3.60 12.73
C ARG A 147 -7.72 -4.92 13.28
N GLY A 148 -7.15 -4.89 14.49
CA GLY A 148 -6.64 -6.07 15.18
C GLY A 148 -5.62 -6.85 14.34
N ASN A 149 -5.92 -8.11 14.06
CA ASN A 149 -5.08 -8.98 13.22
C ASN A 149 -5.79 -9.43 11.94
N LYS A 150 -6.78 -8.65 11.48
CA LYS A 150 -7.52 -8.95 10.25
C LYS A 150 -6.62 -8.88 9.03
N HIS A 151 -6.95 -9.69 8.05
CA HIS A 151 -6.40 -9.61 6.71
C HIS A 151 -6.84 -8.31 6.05
N PHE A 152 -6.03 -7.82 5.11
CA PHE A 152 -6.45 -6.69 4.31
C PHE A 152 -7.26 -7.18 3.13
N SER A 153 -8.54 -6.81 3.09
CA SER A 153 -9.46 -7.16 2.01
C SER A 153 -10.74 -6.36 2.06
N GLU A 154 -11.44 -6.34 0.93
CA GLU A 154 -12.86 -5.98 0.88
C GLU A 154 -13.70 -6.97 1.71
N CYS A 155 -14.76 -6.46 2.34
CA CYS A 155 -15.77 -7.29 3.00
C CYS A 155 -16.53 -8.13 1.97
N GLY A 156 -17.12 -9.26 2.40
CA GLY A 156 -18.02 -10.03 1.54
C GLY A 156 -17.32 -10.94 0.54
N ILE A 157 -15.99 -10.89 0.48
CA ILE A 157 -15.18 -11.78 -0.37
C ILE A 157 -14.99 -13.14 0.29
N VAL A 158 -14.74 -13.13 1.61
CA VAL A 158 -14.42 -14.31 2.42
C VAL A 158 -15.55 -14.62 3.38
N GLU A 159 -15.99 -13.60 4.12
CA GLU A 159 -17.12 -13.68 5.05
C GLU A 159 -18.41 -13.24 4.36
N ASP A 160 -19.56 -13.53 4.97
CA ASP A 160 -20.85 -13.03 4.49
C ASP A 160 -20.89 -11.50 4.56
N ILE A 161 -21.31 -10.85 3.47
CA ILE A 161 -21.39 -9.38 3.38
C ILE A 161 -22.26 -8.76 4.50
N SER A 162 -23.23 -9.51 5.04
CA SER A 162 -24.06 -9.06 6.16
C SER A 162 -23.30 -8.91 7.48
N GLU A 163 -22.11 -9.50 7.59
CA GLU A 163 -21.21 -9.32 8.73
C GLU A 163 -20.33 -8.07 8.62
N CYS A 164 -20.30 -7.46 7.42
CA CYS A 164 -19.53 -6.24 7.19
C CYS A 164 -20.09 -5.06 7.98
N ARG A 165 -19.20 -4.34 8.65
CA ARG A 165 -19.49 -3.13 9.38
C ARG A 165 -18.80 -1.96 8.72
N THR A 166 -19.59 -0.93 8.42
CA THR A 166 -19.09 0.35 7.90
C THR A 166 -19.67 1.50 8.74
N PRO A 167 -18.81 2.33 9.38
CA PRO A 167 -17.37 2.18 9.39
C PRO A 167 -16.88 1.00 10.26
N ALA A 168 -15.64 0.54 10.06
CA ALA A 168 -15.04 -0.46 10.96
C ALA A 168 -14.95 0.06 12.39
N HIS A 169 -14.69 1.36 12.54
CA HIS A 169 -14.73 2.11 13.79
C HIS A 169 -15.13 3.57 13.53
N LEU A 170 -15.80 4.23 14.48
CA LEU A 170 -16.41 5.56 14.25
C LEU A 170 -15.39 6.67 13.94
N GLU A 171 -14.17 6.53 14.45
CA GLU A 171 -13.03 7.42 14.29
C GLU A 171 -12.40 7.34 12.88
N ALA A 172 -12.74 6.33 12.08
CA ALA A 172 -12.25 6.14 10.71
C ALA A 172 -13.39 5.82 9.75
N THR A 173 -14.13 6.84 9.32
CA THR A 173 -15.38 6.66 8.55
C THR A 173 -15.21 6.01 7.18
N GLY A 174 -14.02 6.06 6.59
CA GLY A 174 -13.68 5.45 5.30
C GLY A 174 -13.23 3.99 5.36
N THR A 175 -13.45 3.31 6.49
CA THR A 175 -13.04 1.91 6.71
C THR A 175 -14.23 0.98 6.75
N SER A 176 -14.03 -0.30 6.43
CA SER A 176 -15.01 -1.36 6.68
C SER A 176 -14.31 -2.59 7.25
N ALA A 177 -15.03 -3.42 8.01
CA ALA A 177 -14.48 -4.67 8.51
C ALA A 177 -15.55 -5.75 8.71
N ASP A 178 -15.15 -7.00 8.48
CA ASP A 178 -15.87 -8.21 8.89
C ASP A 178 -14.99 -9.00 9.91
N PRO A 179 -15.36 -10.21 10.36
CA PRO A 179 -14.51 -10.96 11.29
C PRO A 179 -13.09 -11.23 10.80
N SER A 180 -12.87 -11.40 9.50
CA SER A 180 -11.60 -11.82 8.91
C SER A 180 -10.85 -10.69 8.19
N SER A 181 -11.57 -9.70 7.66
CA SER A 181 -11.06 -8.69 6.72
C SER A 181 -11.23 -7.28 7.24
N PHE A 182 -10.26 -6.43 6.93
CA PHE A 182 -10.28 -4.99 7.14
C PHE A 182 -10.03 -4.28 5.81
N LEU A 183 -10.96 -3.41 5.43
CA LEU A 183 -10.89 -2.54 4.27
C LEU A 183 -10.48 -1.13 4.72
N PRO A 184 -9.24 -0.69 4.46
CA PRO A 184 -8.79 0.66 4.76
C PRO A 184 -9.34 1.67 3.73
N PRO A 185 -9.20 2.99 3.98
CA PRO A 185 -9.53 4.02 3.00
C PRO A 185 -8.76 3.79 1.70
N ALA A 186 -9.36 4.16 0.56
CA ALA A 186 -8.77 3.89 -0.75
C ALA A 186 -7.39 4.53 -0.96
N SER A 187 -7.15 5.70 -0.36
CA SER A 187 -5.93 6.51 -0.50
C SER A 187 -4.68 5.96 0.18
N VAL A 188 -4.78 4.85 0.91
CA VAL A 188 -3.63 4.24 1.63
C VAL A 188 -3.45 2.77 1.29
N ARG A 189 -4.21 2.25 0.32
CA ARG A 189 -4.26 0.82 0.00
C ARG A 189 -2.98 0.35 -0.69
N GLY A 190 -2.45 1.17 -1.58
CA GLY A 190 -1.18 0.93 -2.27
C GLY A 190 0.00 1.03 -1.32
N ASP A 191 -0.02 2.02 -0.42
CA ASP A 191 0.96 2.18 0.66
C ASP A 191 1.03 0.95 1.55
N ILE A 192 -0.13 0.43 1.95
CA ILE A 192 -0.24 -0.80 2.75
C ILE A 192 0.27 -2.00 1.95
N ALA A 193 -0.13 -2.14 0.68
CA ALA A 193 0.33 -3.24 -0.17
C ALA A 193 1.86 -3.25 -0.30
N ARG A 194 2.48 -2.12 -0.61
CA ARG A 194 3.94 -2.02 -0.78
C ARG A 194 4.69 -2.20 0.54
N ALA A 195 4.14 -1.76 1.66
CA ALA A 195 4.69 -2.06 2.99
C ALA A 195 4.68 -3.58 3.27
N LEU A 196 3.62 -4.27 2.89
CA LEU A 196 3.48 -5.72 3.10
C LEU A 196 4.35 -6.53 2.13
N PHE A 197 4.46 -6.14 0.86
CA PHE A 197 5.40 -6.73 -0.10
C PHE A 197 6.84 -6.63 0.41
N TYR A 198 7.20 -5.48 0.98
CA TYR A 198 8.50 -5.30 1.62
C TYR A 198 8.71 -6.26 2.80
N MET A 199 7.73 -6.39 3.70
CA MET A 199 7.86 -7.28 4.87
C MET A 199 8.02 -8.74 4.47
N ASP A 200 7.26 -9.18 3.47
CA ASP A 200 7.34 -10.53 2.92
C ASP A 200 8.71 -10.82 2.31
N VAL A 201 9.28 -9.90 1.51
CA VAL A 201 10.61 -10.11 0.92
C VAL A 201 11.74 -9.94 1.94
N ARG A 202 11.69 -8.93 2.81
CA ARG A 202 12.75 -8.68 3.79
C ARG A 202 12.87 -9.82 4.78
N TYR A 203 11.75 -10.37 5.25
CA TYR A 203 11.69 -11.37 6.30
C TYR A 203 11.17 -12.70 5.72
N ASP A 204 11.89 -13.28 4.76
CA ASP A 204 11.49 -14.51 4.04
C ASP A 204 12.08 -15.82 4.63
N GLY A 205 12.66 -15.74 5.83
CA GLY A 205 13.27 -16.87 6.53
C GLY A 205 14.70 -17.22 6.12
N ASN A 206 15.28 -16.62 5.06
CA ASN A 206 16.63 -16.97 4.59
C ASN A 206 17.77 -16.53 5.53
N ASP A 207 17.54 -15.54 6.39
CA ASP A 207 18.51 -15.05 7.39
C ASP A 207 18.49 -15.84 8.72
N ASN A 208 17.87 -17.04 8.73
CA ASN A 208 17.44 -17.77 9.94
C ASN A 208 16.49 -16.94 10.84
N GLY A 209 15.88 -15.90 10.28
CA GLY A 209 14.86 -15.09 10.89
C GLY A 209 13.46 -15.67 10.70
N LEU A 210 12.49 -14.78 10.82
CA LEU A 210 11.08 -15.08 10.60
C LEU A 210 10.83 -15.24 9.09
N ASP A 211 9.88 -16.10 8.74
CA ASP A 211 9.42 -16.31 7.37
C ASP A 211 8.01 -15.73 7.26
N LEU A 212 7.86 -14.48 6.83
CA LEU A 212 6.58 -13.80 6.68
C LEU A 212 6.07 -14.02 5.26
N VAL A 213 4.84 -14.53 5.12
CA VAL A 213 4.31 -14.94 3.82
C VAL A 213 2.96 -14.30 3.51
N LEU A 214 2.93 -13.51 2.44
CA LEU A 214 1.71 -13.05 1.79
C LEU A 214 1.17 -14.17 0.93
N THR A 215 -0.10 -14.51 1.10
CA THR A 215 -0.72 -15.65 0.41
C THR A 215 -2.21 -15.46 0.26
N ASP A 216 -2.77 -15.98 -0.83
CA ASP A 216 -4.22 -16.22 -0.92
C ASP A 216 -4.62 -17.53 -0.22
N CYS A 217 -3.65 -18.44 -0.04
CA CYS A 217 -3.83 -19.76 0.56
C CYS A 217 -3.45 -19.75 2.04
N LEU A 218 -4.32 -19.20 2.89
CA LEU A 218 -4.10 -19.17 4.33
C LEU A 218 -4.17 -20.58 4.94
N ASP A 219 -3.11 -21.00 5.63
CA ASP A 219 -3.08 -22.20 6.46
C ASP A 219 -3.40 -21.82 7.91
N PRO A 220 -4.49 -22.34 8.51
CA PRO A 220 -4.84 -22.03 9.89
C PRO A 220 -3.83 -22.52 10.93
N ASN A 221 -2.87 -23.37 10.54
CA ASN A 221 -1.78 -23.83 11.41
C ASN A 221 -0.54 -22.94 11.33
N GLU A 222 -0.47 -22.04 10.35
CA GLU A 222 0.64 -21.13 10.16
C GLU A 222 0.30 -19.76 10.75
N ASN A 223 1.18 -19.26 11.61
CA ASN A 223 0.98 -18.00 12.32
C ASN A 223 1.79 -16.86 11.73
N ASN A 224 2.44 -17.06 10.59
CA ASN A 224 3.33 -16.13 9.90
C ASN A 224 2.74 -15.64 8.56
N GLN A 225 1.48 -15.98 8.28
CA GLN A 225 0.81 -15.67 7.02
C GLN A 225 -0.15 -14.49 7.13
N LEU A 226 -0.15 -13.65 6.09
CA LEU A 226 -1.10 -12.54 5.94
C LEU A 226 -1.68 -12.53 4.52
N GLY A 227 -2.98 -12.78 4.39
CA GLY A 227 -3.71 -12.60 3.14
C GLY A 227 -4.28 -11.19 2.96
N TYR A 228 -4.77 -10.83 1.77
CA TYR A 228 -4.78 -11.66 0.54
C TYR A 228 -3.87 -11.05 -0.52
N LEU A 229 -2.92 -11.83 -1.04
CA LEU A 229 -1.90 -11.34 -1.98
C LEU A 229 -2.52 -10.74 -3.25
N SER A 230 -3.51 -11.43 -3.82
CA SER A 230 -4.22 -10.93 -5.01
C SER A 230 -4.88 -9.58 -4.78
N GLN A 231 -5.47 -9.37 -3.61
CA GLN A 231 -6.08 -8.11 -3.23
C GLN A 231 -5.06 -6.99 -3.02
N LEU A 232 -3.90 -7.30 -2.43
CA LEU A 232 -2.81 -6.35 -2.27
C LEU A 232 -2.22 -5.96 -3.63
N LEU A 233 -2.10 -6.89 -4.57
CA LEU A 233 -1.66 -6.60 -5.94
C LEU A 233 -2.67 -5.70 -6.67
N LYS A 234 -3.98 -5.97 -6.53
CA LYS A 234 -5.03 -5.10 -7.07
C LYS A 234 -4.92 -3.68 -6.50
N TRP A 235 -4.78 -3.55 -5.18
CA TRP A 235 -4.61 -2.26 -4.52
C TRP A 235 -3.34 -1.53 -4.91
N HIS A 236 -2.25 -2.24 -5.15
CA HIS A 236 -1.02 -1.66 -5.67
C HIS A 236 -1.22 -1.00 -7.05
N GLU A 237 -2.05 -1.59 -7.92
CA GLU A 237 -2.40 -1.02 -9.23
C GLU A 237 -3.39 0.14 -9.13
N GLU A 238 -4.37 0.03 -8.23
CA GLU A 238 -5.44 1.04 -8.04
C GLU A 238 -4.97 2.31 -7.31
N ASP A 239 -3.94 2.19 -6.46
CA ASP A 239 -3.36 3.27 -5.66
C ASP A 239 -1.84 3.37 -5.92
N PRO A 240 -1.42 4.02 -7.02
CA PRO A 240 -0.02 4.15 -7.39
C PRO A 240 0.81 4.94 -6.38
N VAL A 241 2.13 4.71 -6.37
CA VAL A 241 3.07 5.45 -5.51
C VAL A 241 2.96 6.96 -5.75
N ASP A 242 2.76 7.70 -4.66
CA ASP A 242 2.71 9.16 -4.67
C ASP A 242 3.98 9.81 -4.09
N ASP A 243 4.01 11.15 -4.09
CA ASP A 243 5.17 11.91 -3.59
C ASP A 243 5.34 11.80 -2.07
N ALA A 244 4.25 11.60 -1.32
CA ALA A 244 4.30 11.46 0.13
C ALA A 244 4.99 10.14 0.50
N GLU A 245 4.62 9.04 -0.18
CA GLU A 245 5.23 7.73 0.01
C GLU A 245 6.70 7.71 -0.41
N ARG A 246 7.06 8.33 -1.55
CA ARG A 246 8.47 8.49 -1.97
C ARG A 246 9.29 9.27 -0.95
N THR A 247 8.72 10.37 -0.44
CA THR A 247 9.37 11.21 0.57
C THR A 247 9.57 10.42 1.86
N ARG A 248 8.55 9.68 2.29
CA ARG A 248 8.64 8.81 3.46
C ARG A 248 9.72 7.76 3.27
N ASN A 249 9.72 7.03 2.15
CA ASN A 249 10.71 6.00 1.85
C ASN A 249 12.15 6.54 1.87
N MET A 250 12.37 7.72 1.28
CA MET A 250 13.65 8.42 1.34
C MET A 250 14.06 8.78 2.77
N LYS A 251 13.15 9.36 3.57
CA LYS A 251 13.42 9.71 4.97
C LYS A 251 13.71 8.49 5.83
N VAL A 252 13.04 7.35 5.60
CA VAL A 252 13.36 6.10 6.31
C VAL A 252 14.83 5.74 6.10
N CYS A 253 15.32 5.81 4.86
CA CYS A 253 16.72 5.54 4.58
C CYS A 253 17.64 6.62 5.17
N GLU A 254 17.43 7.89 4.84
CA GLU A 254 18.38 8.96 5.14
C GLU A 254 18.50 9.26 6.63
N ALA A 255 17.39 9.24 7.36
CA ALA A 255 17.32 9.75 8.73
C ALA A 255 17.17 8.65 9.79
N TRP A 256 16.58 7.50 9.46
CA TRP A 256 16.07 6.57 10.49
C TRP A 256 16.72 5.19 10.49
N GLN A 257 16.66 4.43 9.39
CA GLN A 257 17.06 3.01 9.37
C GLN A 257 18.19 2.68 8.39
N GLY A 258 18.34 3.46 7.32
CA GLY A 258 19.36 3.22 6.29
C GLY A 258 18.93 2.29 5.16
N ASN A 259 17.70 1.76 5.16
CA ASN A 259 17.12 0.94 4.10
C ASN A 259 15.92 1.61 3.42
N ARG A 260 15.64 1.21 2.17
CA ARG A 260 14.52 1.66 1.33
C ARG A 260 13.59 0.50 1.03
N ASN A 261 12.32 0.81 0.79
CA ASN A 261 11.33 -0.10 0.25
C ASN A 261 11.42 -0.10 -1.30
N PRO A 262 11.88 -1.19 -1.94
CA PRO A 262 12.04 -1.27 -3.39
C PRO A 262 10.70 -1.23 -4.13
N PHE A 263 9.59 -1.64 -3.52
CA PHE A 263 8.27 -1.58 -4.15
C PHE A 263 7.72 -0.16 -4.25
N VAL A 264 8.29 0.81 -3.51
CA VAL A 264 8.00 2.24 -3.65
C VAL A 264 8.86 2.87 -4.74
N ASP A 265 10.14 2.49 -4.80
CA ASP A 265 11.08 3.06 -5.78
C ASP A 265 10.89 2.49 -7.19
N TYR A 266 10.59 1.18 -7.27
CA TYR A 266 10.35 0.41 -8.50
C TYR A 266 9.06 -0.41 -8.37
N PRO A 267 7.87 0.21 -8.53
CA PRO A 267 6.58 -0.46 -8.37
C PRO A 267 6.40 -1.71 -9.22
N GLU A 268 7.03 -1.76 -10.40
CA GLU A 268 7.01 -2.91 -11.31
C GLU A 268 7.51 -4.22 -10.66
N LEU A 269 8.32 -4.13 -9.60
CA LEU A 269 8.78 -5.28 -8.82
C LEU A 269 7.65 -6.07 -8.21
N ALA A 270 6.51 -5.45 -7.88
CA ALA A 270 5.37 -6.18 -7.34
C ALA A 270 4.93 -7.29 -8.32
N SER A 271 4.83 -6.93 -9.61
CA SER A 271 4.45 -7.88 -10.66
C SER A 271 5.52 -8.93 -10.97
N SER A 272 6.81 -8.57 -10.92
CA SER A 272 7.89 -9.51 -11.21
C SER A 272 8.12 -10.51 -10.06
N ILE A 273 7.93 -10.08 -8.81
CA ILE A 273 8.15 -10.92 -7.62
C ILE A 273 6.92 -11.73 -7.24
N PHE A 274 5.72 -11.16 -7.35
CA PHE A 274 4.48 -11.78 -6.86
C PHE A 274 3.48 -12.14 -7.96
N GLY A 275 3.73 -11.73 -9.20
CA GLY A 275 2.79 -11.89 -10.31
C GLY A 275 1.74 -10.79 -10.38
N THR A 276 0.73 -10.99 -11.23
CA THR A 276 -0.36 -10.02 -11.47
C THR A 276 -1.59 -10.34 -10.61
N PRO A 277 -2.44 -9.35 -10.30
CA PRO A 277 -3.68 -9.59 -9.56
C PRO A 277 -4.56 -10.66 -10.24
N SER A 278 -5.13 -11.55 -9.44
CA SER A 278 -6.22 -12.43 -9.88
C SER A 278 -7.54 -11.66 -9.85
N PRO A 279 -8.49 -11.91 -10.78
CA PRO A 279 -9.83 -11.33 -10.70
C PRO A 279 -10.52 -11.67 -9.37
N ASP A 280 -11.31 -10.73 -8.84
CA ASP A 280 -12.08 -10.96 -7.64
C ASP A 280 -12.99 -12.19 -7.80
N PRO A 281 -13.06 -13.07 -6.78
CA PRO A 281 -13.89 -14.26 -6.85
C PRO A 281 -15.38 -13.88 -6.90
N VAL A 282 -16.08 -14.35 -7.93
CA VAL A 282 -17.53 -14.12 -8.04
C VAL A 282 -18.26 -14.92 -6.95
N GLY A 283 -19.02 -14.24 -6.11
CA GLY A 283 -20.00 -14.85 -5.20
C GLY A 283 -19.49 -15.27 -3.81
N GLY A 284 -18.43 -14.63 -3.28
CA GLY A 284 -18.00 -14.83 -1.89
C GLY A 284 -17.32 -16.16 -1.62
N ASN A 285 -16.66 -16.75 -2.63
CA ASN A 285 -15.99 -18.05 -2.53
C ASN A 285 -14.54 -17.95 -2.01
N GLY A 286 -14.12 -16.78 -1.51
CA GLY A 286 -12.72 -16.51 -1.16
C GLY A 286 -11.79 -16.44 -2.38
N TYR A 287 -10.56 -15.96 -2.17
CA TYR A 287 -9.58 -15.82 -3.25
C TYR A 287 -9.12 -17.19 -3.77
N PRO A 288 -8.93 -17.35 -5.10
CA PRO A 288 -8.60 -18.65 -5.68
C PRO A 288 -7.21 -19.14 -5.25
N CYS A 289 -7.17 -20.23 -4.49
CA CYS A 289 -5.94 -20.93 -4.11
C CYS A 289 -5.39 -21.72 -5.31
N GLY A 290 -4.31 -21.26 -5.95
CA GLY A 290 -3.87 -21.86 -7.23
C GLY A 290 -2.38 -21.92 -7.57
N LEU A 291 -1.52 -21.05 -7.03
CA LEU A 291 -0.07 -21.11 -7.28
C LEU A 291 0.68 -20.70 -6.00
N PRO A 292 1.81 -21.35 -5.65
CA PRO A 292 2.68 -20.85 -4.59
C PRO A 292 3.12 -19.42 -4.94
N ASN A 293 3.34 -18.58 -3.93
CA ASN A 293 3.74 -17.16 -4.01
C ASN A 293 5.14 -16.93 -4.62
N GLN A 294 5.55 -17.79 -5.54
CA GLN A 294 6.70 -17.60 -6.38
C GLN A 294 6.18 -16.78 -7.56
N GLY A 295 6.80 -15.63 -7.83
CA GLY A 295 6.66 -14.95 -9.11
C GLY A 295 6.89 -15.91 -10.29
N PRO A 296 6.69 -15.46 -11.54
CA PRO A 296 6.93 -16.30 -12.71
C PRO A 296 8.25 -17.08 -12.58
N ASP A 297 8.16 -18.42 -12.62
CA ASP A 297 9.30 -19.33 -12.44
C ASP A 297 10.45 -18.90 -13.38
N PRO A 298 11.66 -18.62 -12.87
CA PRO A 298 12.78 -18.18 -13.72
C PRO A 298 13.24 -19.24 -14.72
N ASP A 299 12.89 -20.52 -14.50
CA ASP A 299 13.12 -21.65 -15.41
C ASP A 299 11.88 -21.96 -16.27
N GLN A 300 10.72 -21.33 -16.02
CA GLN A 300 9.67 -21.25 -17.03
C GLN A 300 10.16 -20.29 -18.12
N PRO A 301 10.12 -20.67 -19.40
CA PRO A 301 10.32 -19.70 -20.46
C PRO A 301 9.31 -18.58 -20.20
N ALA A 302 9.77 -17.32 -20.14
CA ALA A 302 8.88 -16.17 -20.23
C ALA A 302 7.83 -16.49 -21.28
N TYR A 303 6.54 -16.39 -20.94
CA TYR A 303 5.44 -16.73 -21.84
C TYR A 303 5.69 -16.01 -23.17
N SER A 304 6.33 -16.71 -24.09
CA SER A 304 6.70 -16.24 -25.42
C SER A 304 5.58 -16.55 -26.39
N ASP A 305 4.52 -17.20 -25.90
CA ASP A 305 3.31 -17.50 -26.63
C ASP A 305 2.15 -16.63 -26.13
N CYS A 306 2.39 -15.32 -26.15
CA CYS A 306 1.38 -14.39 -26.65
C CYS A 306 2.09 -13.46 -27.61
N ASP A 307 2.62 -14.02 -28.70
CA ASP A 307 2.78 -13.22 -29.90
C ASP A 307 1.37 -12.83 -30.37
N ILE A 308 0.88 -11.73 -29.81
CA ILE A 308 -0.37 -11.08 -30.17
C ILE A 308 -0.41 -10.90 -31.69
N ALA A 309 0.71 -10.66 -32.38
CA ALA A 309 0.72 -10.55 -33.83
C ALA A 309 0.42 -11.90 -34.52
N THR A 310 0.92 -13.03 -34.02
CA THR A 310 0.60 -14.37 -34.54
C THR A 310 -0.85 -14.77 -34.19
N TYR A 311 -1.35 -14.43 -33.00
CA TYR A 311 -2.75 -14.65 -32.61
C TYR A 311 -3.71 -13.81 -33.47
N TYR A 312 -3.44 -12.52 -33.66
CA TYR A 312 -4.20 -11.65 -34.58
C TYR A 312 -4.10 -12.12 -36.05
N GLN A 313 -2.94 -12.60 -36.50
CA GLN A 313 -2.82 -13.21 -37.84
C GLN A 313 -3.65 -14.48 -37.99
N SER A 314 -3.80 -15.27 -36.91
CA SER A 314 -4.68 -16.45 -36.90
C SER A 314 -6.17 -16.08 -36.88
N LEU A 315 -6.53 -14.96 -36.23
CA LEU A 315 -7.89 -14.40 -36.19
C LEU A 315 -8.37 -13.90 -37.56
N VAL A 316 -7.48 -13.28 -38.34
CA VAL A 316 -7.79 -12.73 -39.68
C VAL A 316 -7.93 -13.84 -40.72
N ALA A 317 -7.30 -15.01 -40.49
CA ALA A 317 -7.23 -16.09 -41.47
C ALA A 317 -8.53 -16.92 -41.60
N ASN A 318 -9.49 -16.85 -40.67
CA ASN A 318 -10.73 -17.62 -40.79
C ASN A 318 -11.96 -17.01 -40.07
N PRO A 319 -12.56 -15.94 -40.63
CA PRO A 319 -13.65 -15.18 -39.99
C PRO A 319 -15.01 -15.92 -39.90
N ALA A 320 -15.14 -17.10 -40.51
CA ALA A 320 -16.43 -17.77 -40.70
C ALA A 320 -16.82 -18.76 -39.59
N ASN A 321 -15.95 -19.02 -38.62
CA ASN A 321 -16.12 -20.14 -37.68
C ASN A 321 -16.46 -19.76 -36.24
N TRP A 322 -16.64 -18.47 -35.93
CA TRP A 322 -16.91 -18.04 -34.56
C TRP A 322 -18.41 -17.84 -34.33
N ASN A 323 -18.93 -18.48 -33.29
CA ASN A 323 -20.30 -18.27 -32.84
C ASN A 323 -20.35 -17.12 -31.80
N ARG A 324 -21.58 -16.66 -31.50
CA ARG A 324 -21.82 -15.48 -30.65
C ARG A 324 -21.17 -15.58 -29.26
N SER A 325 -21.09 -16.76 -28.66
CA SER A 325 -20.49 -16.91 -27.33
C SER A 325 -18.98 -16.75 -27.35
N GLU A 326 -18.31 -17.19 -28.42
CA GLU A 326 -16.85 -17.10 -28.51
C GLU A 326 -16.38 -15.66 -28.80
N LEU A 327 -17.20 -14.87 -29.50
CA LEU A 327 -17.01 -13.41 -29.65
C LEU A 327 -17.27 -12.65 -28.35
N GLN A 328 -18.19 -13.13 -27.53
CA GLN A 328 -18.54 -12.50 -26.26
C GLN A 328 -17.47 -12.75 -25.20
N ASP A 329 -16.90 -13.95 -25.17
CA ASP A 329 -15.75 -14.30 -24.32
C ASP A 329 -14.53 -13.44 -24.65
N LEU A 330 -14.27 -13.19 -25.95
CA LEU A 330 -13.18 -12.32 -26.41
C LEU A 330 -13.41 -10.85 -26.00
N LEU A 331 -14.64 -10.34 -26.10
CA LEU A 331 -14.98 -8.97 -25.67
C LEU A 331 -14.85 -8.82 -24.16
N GLU A 332 -15.27 -9.81 -23.39
CA GLU A 332 -15.19 -9.81 -21.92
C GLU A 332 -13.73 -9.92 -21.44
N THR A 333 -12.86 -10.64 -22.17
CA THR A 333 -11.43 -10.71 -21.85
C THR A 333 -10.62 -9.49 -22.32
N THR A 334 -11.03 -8.79 -23.38
CA THR A 334 -10.24 -7.67 -23.95
C THR A 334 -10.72 -6.27 -23.54
N HIS A 335 -11.97 -6.11 -23.09
CA HIS A 335 -12.52 -4.82 -22.64
C HIS A 335 -12.76 -4.80 -21.12
N ARG A 336 -11.68 -4.61 -20.33
CA ARG A 336 -11.78 -4.09 -18.95
C ARG A 336 -12.17 -2.61 -19.00
N ASN A 337 -13.48 -2.35 -19.09
CA ASN A 337 -14.19 -1.18 -18.56
C ASN A 337 -15.63 -1.21 -19.08
N VAL A 338 -16.51 -1.92 -18.37
CA VAL A 338 -17.95 -1.76 -18.54
C VAL A 338 -18.54 -1.26 -17.22
N LEU A 339 -19.03 -0.01 -17.27
CA LEU A 339 -19.88 0.61 -16.26
C LEU A 339 -21.07 -0.33 -15.95
N PRO A 340 -21.53 -0.41 -14.69
CA PRO A 340 -22.53 -1.38 -14.30
C PRO A 340 -23.86 -1.14 -15.03
N TYR A 341 -24.45 -2.25 -15.45
CA TYR A 341 -25.83 -2.43 -15.90
C TYR A 341 -26.82 -1.50 -15.19
N THR A 342 -27.61 -0.70 -15.93
CA THR A 342 -28.72 0.09 -15.37
C THR A 342 -30.10 -0.36 -15.85
N ASP A 343 -30.95 -0.43 -14.83
CA ASP A 343 -32.36 -0.72 -14.77
C ASP A 343 -33.23 0.06 -15.78
N SER A 344 -34.22 -0.65 -16.34
CA SER A 344 -35.26 -0.22 -17.27
C SER A 344 -36.22 0.89 -16.79
N SER A 345 -35.90 1.62 -15.71
CA SER A 345 -36.81 2.60 -15.10
C SER A 345 -36.41 4.07 -15.28
N THR A 346 -35.22 4.39 -15.83
CA THR A 346 -34.73 5.79 -15.92
C THR A 346 -34.53 6.36 -17.33
N GLY A 347 -34.72 5.56 -18.40
CA GLY A 347 -34.79 6.09 -19.77
C GLY A 347 -33.53 6.77 -20.31
N VAL A 348 -32.34 6.44 -19.78
CA VAL A 348 -31.06 6.87 -20.35
C VAL A 348 -30.53 5.78 -21.26
N ASP A 349 -30.59 6.03 -22.57
CA ASP A 349 -30.14 5.12 -23.62
C ASP A 349 -28.61 5.22 -23.80
N THR A 350 -27.91 4.12 -23.56
CA THR A 350 -26.46 4.00 -23.75
C THR A 350 -26.03 4.19 -25.21
N TRP A 351 -26.96 4.19 -26.17
CA TRP A 351 -26.68 4.59 -27.55
C TRP A 351 -26.33 6.07 -27.73
N ALA A 352 -26.80 6.95 -26.84
CA ALA A 352 -26.47 8.38 -26.93
C ALA A 352 -24.99 8.65 -26.61
N ALA A 353 -24.43 7.91 -25.64
CA ALA A 353 -23.04 8.07 -25.19
C ALA A 353 -22.01 7.58 -26.22
N LEU A 354 -22.37 6.63 -27.07
CA LEU A 354 -21.51 6.16 -28.17
C LEU A 354 -21.50 7.12 -29.37
N SER A 355 -22.48 8.02 -29.50
CA SER A 355 -22.52 8.99 -30.61
C SER A 355 -21.66 10.24 -30.37
N ASP A 356 -21.35 10.56 -29.11
CA ASP A 356 -20.61 11.78 -28.74
C ASP A 356 -19.08 11.59 -28.73
N LEU A 357 -18.58 10.34 -28.76
CA LEU A 357 -17.15 10.03 -28.79
C LEU A 357 -16.54 9.99 -30.20
N ASP A 358 -17.34 10.15 -31.26
CA ASP A 358 -16.88 10.09 -32.65
C ASP A 358 -17.45 11.21 -33.54
N ALA A 359 -17.50 12.44 -33.03
CA ALA A 359 -17.90 13.62 -33.81
C ALA A 359 -16.76 14.12 -34.72
N GLY A 360 -16.33 13.29 -35.66
CA GLY A 360 -15.42 13.61 -36.76
C GLY A 360 -16.14 13.76 -38.10
N SER A 361 -16.65 14.97 -38.38
CA SER A 361 -16.91 15.53 -39.72
C SER A 361 -17.59 14.66 -40.82
N SER A 362 -18.74 14.03 -40.54
CA SER A 362 -19.90 13.91 -41.47
C SER A 362 -21.02 13.07 -40.83
N PRO A 363 -22.30 13.46 -40.88
CA PRO A 363 -23.38 12.67 -40.28
C PRO A 363 -23.63 11.38 -41.07
N GLY A 364 -23.48 10.22 -40.43
CA GLY A 364 -24.07 8.96 -40.90
C GLY A 364 -23.13 7.88 -41.46
N THR A 365 -21.83 7.88 -41.16
CA THR A 365 -20.94 6.78 -41.56
C THR A 365 -20.10 6.31 -40.38
N VAL A 366 -20.26 5.05 -39.97
CA VAL A 366 -19.40 4.38 -38.97
C VAL A 366 -18.30 3.66 -39.73
N HIS A 367 -17.03 4.01 -39.47
CA HIS A 367 -15.89 3.27 -39.97
C HIS A 367 -15.56 2.12 -39.01
N LEU A 368 -15.79 0.88 -39.43
CA LEU A 368 -15.21 -0.29 -38.78
C LEU A 368 -13.72 -0.32 -39.13
N ILE A 369 -12.85 -0.15 -38.14
CA ILE A 369 -11.40 -0.37 -38.30
C ILE A 369 -11.16 -1.87 -38.10
N TYR A 370 -10.59 -2.51 -39.12
CA TYR A 370 -10.20 -3.93 -39.15
C TYR A 370 -8.85 -4.15 -38.45
#